data_AF-A0A498EZS9-F1
#
_entry.id   AF-A0A498EZS9-F1
#
_cell.length_a   1.000
_cell.length_b   1.000
_cell.length_c   1.000
_cell.angle_alpha   90.00
_cell.angle_beta   90.00
_cell.angle_gamma   90.00
#
_symmetry.space_group_name_H-M   'P 1'
#
loop_
_entity.id
_entity.type
_entity.pdbx_description
1 polymer ?
#
loop_
_entity_poly.entity_id
_entity_poly.type
_entity_poly.pdbx_seq_one_letter_code
_entity_poly.pdbx_strand_id
1 'polypeptide(L)'
;PFTPVEHDTTQEVYTLLHSMSHALVSTASDQCGLATESISEMIMPAIPAIVLYAKSAEHFALGGMATLFETRIHPWVDHTIDYTEQCLLDPPCSRDETGAACHACLHLNTVSCESMNEYLDRRRLVGGYDSTPFWDI
;
A
#
# COMPACT_ATOMS: atom_id res chain seq x y z
N PRO A 1 -18.59 1.29 -9.30
CA PRO A 1 -18.11 2.55 -8.69
C PRO A 1 -16.62 2.70 -9.00
N PHE A 2 -16.32 3.22 -10.19
CA PHE A 2 -14.98 3.58 -10.62
C PHE A 2 -15.15 4.92 -11.29
N THR A 3 -14.83 6.00 -10.58
CA THR A 3 -14.62 7.28 -11.25
C THR A 3 -13.22 7.17 -11.83
N PRO A 4 -13.05 7.16 -13.17
CA PRO A 4 -11.73 7.16 -13.77
C PRO A 4 -10.94 8.35 -13.23
N VAL A 5 -9.65 8.14 -12.97
CA VAL A 5 -8.78 9.24 -12.61
C VAL A 5 -8.43 10.00 -13.89
N GLU A 6 -9.20 11.05 -14.19
CA GLU A 6 -9.15 11.73 -15.49
C GLU A 6 -7.92 12.63 -15.69
N HIS A 7 -7.20 12.97 -14.61
CA HIS A 7 -6.10 13.92 -14.65
C HIS A 7 -4.77 13.25 -14.27
N ASP A 8 -3.74 13.40 -15.11
CA ASP A 8 -2.43 12.75 -14.97
C ASP A 8 -1.86 12.90 -13.55
N THR A 9 -1.84 14.13 -13.02
CA THR A 9 -1.35 14.39 -11.66
C THR A 9 -2.13 13.62 -10.59
N THR A 10 -3.45 13.50 -10.72
CA THR A 10 -4.27 12.75 -9.78
C THR A 10 -3.97 11.26 -9.88
N GLN A 11 -3.68 10.75 -11.08
CA GLN A 11 -3.32 9.35 -11.31
C GLN A 11 -1.96 9.01 -10.68
N GLU A 12 -1.02 9.94 -10.78
CA GLU A 12 0.31 9.84 -10.16
C GLU A 12 0.21 9.81 -8.63
N VAL A 13 -0.55 10.75 -8.05
CA VAL A 13 -0.83 10.78 -6.60
C VAL A 13 -1.57 9.51 -6.16
N TYR A 14 -2.57 9.07 -6.94
CA TYR A 14 -3.32 7.85 -6.64
C TYR A 14 -2.40 6.63 -6.63
N THR A 15 -1.59 6.44 -7.68
CA THR A 15 -0.65 5.31 -7.80
C THR A 15 0.32 5.27 -6.62
N LEU A 16 0.85 6.43 -6.20
CA LEU A 16 1.72 6.52 -5.03
C LEU A 16 1.00 6.09 -3.74
N LEU A 17 -0.16 6.69 -3.43
CA LEU A 17 -0.91 6.41 -2.21
C LEU A 17 -1.42 4.96 -2.18
N HIS A 18 -1.87 4.45 -3.32
CA HIS A 18 -2.38 3.09 -3.47
C HIS A 18 -1.26 2.06 -3.26
N SER A 19 -0.10 2.28 -3.89
CA SER A 19 1.09 1.43 -3.68
C SER A 19 1.54 1.44 -2.22
N MET A 20 1.54 2.62 -1.59
CA MET A 20 1.88 2.77 -0.17
C MET A 20 0.88 2.04 0.72
N SER A 21 -0.42 2.18 0.44
CA SER A 21 -1.50 1.51 1.17
C SER A 21 -1.36 -0.01 1.11
N HIS A 22 -1.08 -0.55 -0.08
CA HIS A 22 -0.84 -1.98 -0.26
C HIS A 22 0.34 -2.48 0.59
N ALA A 23 1.45 -1.74 0.59
CA ALA A 23 2.62 -2.09 1.39
C ALA A 23 2.34 -2.01 2.91
N LEU A 24 1.60 -0.98 3.34
CA LEU A 24 1.17 -0.82 4.74
C LEU A 24 0.27 -1.97 5.17
N VAL A 25 -0.72 -2.35 4.35
CA VAL A 25 -1.63 -3.47 4.62
C VAL A 25 -0.89 -4.80 4.68
N SER A 26 0.03 -5.06 3.75
CA SER A 26 0.86 -6.28 3.74
C SER A 26 1.67 -6.44 5.03
N THR A 27 2.20 -5.34 5.57
CA THR A 27 3.04 -5.36 6.78
C THR A 27 2.27 -5.17 8.08
N ALA A 28 1.00 -4.72 8.02
CA ALA A 28 0.16 -4.51 9.21
C ALA A 28 -0.14 -5.82 9.94
N SER A 29 -0.33 -6.92 9.20
CA SER A 29 -0.70 -8.23 9.77
C SER A 29 0.30 -8.70 10.83
N ASP A 30 1.60 -8.51 10.56
CA ASP A 30 2.68 -8.89 11.47
C ASP A 30 2.74 -8.01 12.74
N GLN A 31 2.10 -6.84 12.71
CA GLN A 31 2.15 -5.87 13.80
C GLN A 31 0.90 -5.89 14.68
N CYS A 32 -0.30 -6.09 14.11
CA CYS A 32 -1.57 -6.03 14.83
C CYS A 32 -2.27 -7.38 15.03
N GLY A 33 -1.73 -8.47 14.47
CA GLY A 33 -2.27 -9.83 14.62
C GLY A 33 -3.58 -10.06 13.86
N LEU A 34 -3.95 -9.15 12.94
CA LEU A 34 -5.06 -9.31 12.02
C LEU A 34 -4.58 -9.90 10.71
N ALA A 35 -5.34 -10.82 10.14
CA ALA A 35 -5.06 -11.29 8.79
C ALA A 35 -5.21 -10.13 7.79
N THR A 36 -4.31 -10.05 6.80
CA THR A 36 -4.30 -9.01 5.76
C THR A 36 -5.65 -8.88 5.06
N GLU A 37 -6.37 -9.98 4.84
CA GLU A 37 -7.69 -10.00 4.19
C GLU A 37 -8.78 -9.35 5.04
N SER A 38 -8.54 -9.17 6.34
CA SER A 38 -9.45 -8.51 7.28
C SER A 38 -9.26 -6.99 7.31
N ILE A 39 -8.24 -6.47 6.63
CA ILE A 39 -7.96 -5.05 6.49
C ILE A 39 -8.36 -4.62 5.08
N SER A 40 -9.03 -3.47 4.96
CA SER A 40 -9.29 -2.82 3.67
C SER A 40 -8.69 -1.43 3.67
N GLU A 41 -8.62 -0.87 2.47
CA GLU A 41 -8.16 0.48 2.23
C GLU A 41 -9.23 1.35 1.58
N MET A 42 -9.08 2.66 1.75
CA MET A 42 -9.76 3.68 0.98
C MET A 42 -8.76 4.80 0.67
N ILE A 43 -8.65 5.15 -0.61
CA ILE A 43 -7.67 6.14 -1.09
C ILE A 43 -8.41 7.44 -1.46
N MET A 44 -7.95 8.55 -0.92
CA MET A 44 -8.49 9.89 -1.16
C MET A 44 -7.44 10.77 -1.85
N PRO A 45 -7.29 10.72 -3.19
CA PRO A 45 -6.22 11.43 -3.89
C PRO A 45 -6.38 12.96 -3.85
N ALA A 46 -7.58 13.47 -3.62
CA ALA A 46 -7.83 14.92 -3.48
C ALA A 46 -7.36 15.50 -2.12
N ILE A 47 -7.26 14.68 -1.08
CA ILE A 47 -6.79 15.04 0.28
C ILE A 47 -5.36 14.51 0.53
N PRO A 48 -4.72 13.99 -0.51
CA PRO A 48 -3.80 12.83 -0.48
C PRO A 48 -3.75 12.03 0.84
N ALA A 49 -4.80 11.23 1.10
CA ALA A 49 -4.90 10.45 2.33
C ALA A 49 -5.21 8.97 2.08
N ILE A 50 -4.72 8.12 2.97
CA ILE A 50 -4.96 6.67 3.03
C ILE A 50 -5.77 6.40 4.29
N VAL A 51 -6.85 5.62 4.16
CA VAL A 51 -7.63 5.13 5.31
C VAL A 51 -7.53 3.61 5.32
N LEU A 52 -7.02 3.06 6.42
CA LEU A 52 -6.96 1.62 6.64
C LEU A 52 -7.95 1.24 7.75
N TYR A 53 -8.79 0.25 7.47
CA TYR A 53 -9.85 -0.15 8.40
C TYR A 53 -10.06 -1.66 8.43
N ALA A 54 -10.45 -2.17 9.60
CA ALA A 54 -10.84 -3.57 9.75
C ALA A 54 -12.24 -3.81 9.17
N LYS A 55 -12.41 -4.85 8.37
CA LYS A 55 -13.73 -5.30 7.85
C LYS A 55 -14.60 -5.90 8.96
N SER A 56 -13.97 -6.50 9.97
CA SER A 56 -14.67 -7.06 11.12
C SER A 56 -14.99 -5.95 12.12
N ALA A 57 -16.25 -5.89 12.55
CA ALA A 57 -16.70 -5.01 13.63
C ALA A 57 -16.40 -5.58 15.04
N GLU A 58 -15.67 -6.69 15.13
CA GLU A 58 -15.24 -7.24 16.42
C GLU A 58 -14.30 -6.25 17.13
N HIS A 59 -14.57 -5.99 18.41
CA HIS A 59 -13.81 -5.03 19.22
C HIS A 59 -12.31 -5.30 19.25
N PHE A 60 -11.90 -6.57 19.13
CA PHE A 60 -10.49 -6.96 19.10
C PHE A 60 -9.74 -6.37 17.90
N ALA A 61 -10.37 -6.34 16.71
CA ALA A 61 -9.72 -5.83 15.50
C ALA A 61 -9.50 -4.33 15.54
N LEU A 62 -10.48 -3.58 16.04
CA LEU A 62 -10.34 -2.12 16.23
C LEU A 62 -9.27 -1.79 17.27
N GLY A 63 -9.20 -2.54 18.37
CA GLY A 63 -8.17 -2.36 19.40
C GLY A 63 -6.75 -2.63 18.89
N GLY A 64 -6.57 -3.67 18.06
CA GLY A 64 -5.29 -3.99 17.44
C GLY A 64 -4.80 -2.89 16.49
N MET A 65 -5.67 -2.39 15.61
CA MET A 65 -5.35 -1.30 14.69
C MET A 65 -5.08 0.02 15.42
N ALA A 66 -5.87 0.35 16.44
CA ALA A 66 -5.65 1.55 17.25
C ALA A 66 -4.30 1.49 17.97
N THR A 67 -3.97 0.35 18.58
CA THR A 67 -2.68 0.15 19.26
C THR A 67 -1.50 0.25 18.27
N LEU A 68 -1.63 -0.36 17.09
CA LEU A 68 -0.63 -0.25 16.01
C LEU A 68 -0.37 1.22 15.66
N PHE A 69 -1.43 1.99 15.44
CA PHE A 69 -1.32 3.40 15.09
C PHE A 69 -0.72 4.25 16.22
N GLU A 70 -1.20 4.09 17.46
CA GLU A 70 -0.79 4.95 18.58
C GLU A 70 0.63 4.64 19.08
N THR A 71 1.07 3.39 18.98
CA THR A 71 2.31 2.94 19.66
C THR A 71 3.39 2.43 18.72
N ARG A 72 3.03 2.06 17.48
CA ARG A 72 3.91 1.34 16.56
C ARG A 72 3.96 1.93 15.15
N ILE A 73 3.41 3.12 14.93
CA ILE A 73 3.36 3.73 13.58
C ILE A 73 4.75 3.89 12.95
N HIS A 74 5.75 4.36 13.69
CA HIS A 74 7.11 4.52 13.13
C HIS A 74 7.76 3.17 12.81
N PRO A 75 7.87 2.20 13.75
CA PRO A 75 8.40 0.87 13.41
C PRO A 75 7.64 0.15 12.30
N TRP A 76 6.33 0.38 12.20
CA TRP A 76 5.52 -0.20 11.14
C TRP A 76 5.88 0.40 9.78
N VAL A 77 5.96 1.73 9.68
CA VAL A 77 6.39 2.41 8.45
C VAL A 77 7.81 2.02 8.07
N ASP A 78 8.76 1.96 9.00
CA ASP A 78 10.13 1.52 8.73
C ASP A 78 10.14 0.09 8.15
N HIS A 79 9.36 -0.82 8.75
CA HIS A 79 9.21 -2.17 8.23
C HIS A 79 8.55 -2.21 6.85
N THR A 80 7.58 -1.32 6.58
CA THR A 80 6.96 -1.16 5.26
C THR A 80 7.98 -0.71 4.21
N ILE A 81 8.88 0.22 4.55
CA ILE A 81 9.94 0.68 3.66
C ILE A 81 10.85 -0.49 3.30
N ASP A 82 11.39 -1.19 4.30
CA ASP A 82 12.26 -2.36 4.10
C ASP A 82 11.58 -3.44 3.24
N TYR A 83 10.28 -3.67 3.47
CA TYR A 83 9.49 -4.62 2.70
C TYR A 83 9.39 -4.22 1.21
N THR A 84 9.18 -2.93 0.92
CA THR A 84 9.00 -2.46 -0.46
C THR A 84 10.28 -2.50 -1.30
N GLU A 85 11.45 -2.47 -0.67
CA GLU A 85 12.74 -2.56 -1.36
C GLU A 85 12.97 -3.95 -1.96
N GLN A 86 12.36 -4.98 -1.37
CA GLN A 86 12.59 -6.37 -1.70
C GLN A 86 11.45 -6.95 -2.52
N CYS A 87 11.71 -7.38 -3.76
CA CYS A 87 10.77 -8.18 -4.54
C CYS A 87 11.46 -9.45 -5.05
N LEU A 88 10.89 -10.62 -4.74
CA LEU A 88 11.40 -11.92 -5.19
C LEU A 88 11.38 -12.10 -6.72
N LEU A 89 10.62 -11.25 -7.42
CA LEU A 89 10.48 -11.28 -8.88
C LEU A 89 11.29 -10.18 -9.57
N ASP A 90 12.23 -9.55 -8.89
CA ASP A 90 13.18 -8.65 -9.54
C ASP A 90 14.24 -9.42 -10.35
N PRO A 91 14.73 -8.86 -11.48
CA PRO A 91 14.34 -7.58 -12.07
C PRO A 91 13.04 -7.55 -12.93
N PRO A 92 12.40 -8.66 -13.37
CA PRO A 92 11.17 -8.58 -14.16
C PRO A 92 10.10 -7.64 -13.59
N CYS A 93 9.82 -7.71 -12.28
CA CYS A 93 8.85 -6.82 -11.64
C CYS A 93 9.26 -5.34 -11.75
N SER A 94 10.49 -4.99 -11.34
CA SER A 94 10.99 -3.60 -11.44
C SER A 94 11.03 -3.03 -12.87
N ARG A 95 11.12 -3.89 -13.90
CA ARG A 95 11.23 -3.50 -15.31
C ARG A 95 9.90 -3.53 -16.07
N ASP A 96 8.80 -3.83 -15.39
CA ASP A 96 7.48 -3.80 -16.01
C ASP A 96 7.09 -2.34 -16.32
N GLU A 97 6.86 -2.05 -17.60
CA GLU A 97 6.45 -0.73 -18.07
C GLU A 97 5.00 -0.41 -17.69
N THR A 98 4.19 -1.43 -17.40
CA THR A 98 2.78 -1.28 -16.99
C THR A 98 2.61 -1.00 -15.50
N GLY A 99 3.67 -1.20 -14.70
CA GLY A 99 3.72 -0.91 -13.26
C GLY A 99 4.52 -1.96 -12.50
N ALA A 100 5.45 -1.55 -11.62
CA ALA A 100 6.25 -2.49 -10.84
C ALA A 100 5.48 -3.04 -9.63
N ALA A 101 4.53 -3.92 -9.89
CA ALA A 101 3.70 -4.57 -8.90
C ALA A 101 3.46 -6.05 -9.24
N CYS A 102 3.47 -6.92 -8.23
CA CYS A 102 3.20 -8.34 -8.42
C CYS A 102 2.70 -8.99 -7.12
N HIS A 103 2.37 -10.28 -7.19
CA HIS A 103 1.94 -11.08 -6.04
C HIS A 103 2.99 -11.26 -4.94
N ALA A 104 4.26 -10.98 -5.23
CA ALA A 104 5.34 -11.09 -4.25
C ALA A 104 5.66 -9.77 -3.53
N CYS A 105 5.05 -8.65 -3.91
CA CYS A 105 5.32 -7.34 -3.30
C CYS A 105 4.06 -6.52 -2.99
N LEU A 106 3.27 -6.14 -3.99
CA LEU A 106 2.19 -5.18 -3.79
C LEU A 106 0.79 -5.78 -3.95
N HIS A 107 0.59 -6.90 -4.63
CA HIS A 107 -0.79 -7.36 -4.81
C HIS A 107 -1.39 -7.85 -3.50
N LEU A 108 -2.57 -7.34 -3.18
CA LEU A 108 -3.41 -7.80 -2.10
C LEU A 108 -4.51 -8.73 -2.62
N ASN A 109 -5.17 -9.43 -1.69
CA ASN A 109 -6.42 -10.11 -2.00
C ASN A 109 -7.45 -9.09 -2.52
N THR A 110 -8.18 -9.42 -3.59
CA THR A 110 -9.13 -8.52 -4.25
C THR A 110 -10.27 -8.04 -3.35
N VAL A 111 -10.55 -8.73 -2.24
CA VAL A 111 -11.54 -8.26 -1.26
C VAL A 111 -11.02 -7.05 -0.47
N SER A 112 -9.71 -6.84 -0.38
CA SER A 112 -9.08 -5.76 0.41
C SER A 112 -8.77 -4.50 -0.39
N CYS A 113 -8.67 -4.61 -1.72
CA CYS A 113 -8.39 -3.50 -2.62
C CYS A 113 -9.62 -3.22 -3.50
N GLU A 114 -10.22 -2.04 -3.36
CA GLU A 114 -11.39 -1.63 -4.16
C GLU A 114 -11.05 -1.48 -5.66
N SER A 115 -9.80 -1.18 -5.97
CA SER A 115 -9.28 -0.96 -7.33
C SER A 115 -8.66 -2.21 -7.97
N MET A 116 -8.88 -3.39 -7.40
CA MET A 116 -8.50 -4.68 -7.99
C MET A 116 -7.01 -4.81 -8.36
N ASN A 117 -6.12 -4.21 -7.57
CA ASN A 117 -4.67 -4.13 -7.83
C ASN A 117 -4.29 -3.35 -9.11
N GLU A 118 -5.15 -2.48 -9.62
CA GLU A 118 -4.81 -1.53 -10.69
C GLU A 118 -4.09 -0.29 -10.14
N TYR A 119 -3.28 0.39 -10.96
CA TYR A 119 -2.55 1.61 -10.54
C TYR A 119 -1.62 1.35 -9.34
N LEU A 120 -0.71 0.39 -9.50
CA LEU A 120 0.33 0.05 -8.52
C LEU A 120 1.71 0.13 -9.17
N ASP A 121 2.66 0.73 -8.46
CA ASP A 121 4.05 0.82 -8.90
C ASP A 121 4.97 1.05 -7.69
N ARG A 122 5.67 0.00 -7.25
CA ARG A 122 6.57 0.09 -6.08
C ARG A 122 7.73 1.07 -6.30
N ARG A 123 8.11 1.38 -7.55
CA ARG A 123 9.17 2.35 -7.86
C ARG A 123 8.81 3.76 -7.40
N ARG A 124 7.52 4.04 -7.18
CA ARG A 124 7.08 5.30 -6.59
C ARG A 124 7.46 5.42 -5.11
N LEU A 125 7.67 4.29 -4.43
CA LEU A 125 8.07 4.22 -3.03
C LEU A 125 9.58 4.18 -2.89
N VAL A 126 10.23 3.21 -3.53
CA VAL A 126 11.67 2.90 -3.34
C VAL A 126 12.59 3.43 -4.44
N GLY A 127 12.03 4.20 -5.37
CA GLY A 127 12.75 4.69 -6.53
C GLY A 127 12.88 3.64 -7.63
N GLY A 128 13.20 4.14 -8.82
CA GLY A 128 13.52 3.35 -10.00
C GLY A 128 14.89 3.76 -10.54
N TYR A 129 15.23 3.33 -11.75
CA TYR A 129 16.48 3.75 -12.38
C TYR A 129 16.57 5.27 -12.58
N ASP A 130 15.44 5.94 -12.82
CA ASP A 130 15.37 7.37 -13.15
C ASP A 130 14.49 8.18 -12.17
N SER A 131 14.07 7.59 -11.03
CA SER A 131 13.18 8.26 -10.06
C SER A 131 13.70 8.14 -8.63
N THR A 132 13.62 9.25 -7.89
CA THR A 132 13.96 9.28 -6.47
C THR A 132 12.89 8.54 -5.65
N PRO A 133 13.28 7.81 -4.59
CA PRO A 133 12.33 7.23 -3.64
C PRO A 133 11.47 8.32 -3.00
N PHE A 134 10.20 8.03 -2.74
CA PHE A 134 9.33 8.96 -2.02
C PHE A 134 9.77 9.18 -0.57
N TRP A 135 10.32 8.14 0.06
CA TRP A 135 10.76 8.16 1.45
C TRP A 135 11.99 9.05 1.70
N ASP A 136 12.74 9.38 0.64
CA ASP A 136 13.99 10.15 0.70
C ASP A 136 13.81 11.67 0.39
N ILE A 137 12.57 12.14 0.28
CA ILE A 137 12.22 13.53 -0.07
C ILE A 137 12.32 14.48 1.14
#